data_AF-A0A5P2BUV0-F1
#
_entry.id   AF-A0A5P2BUV0-F1
#
_cell.length_a   1.000
_cell.length_b   1.000
_cell.length_c   1.000
_cell.angle_alpha   90.00
_cell.angle_beta   90.00
_cell.angle_gamma   90.00
#
_symmetry.space_group_name_H-M   'P 1'
#
loop_
_entity.id
_entity.type
_entity.pdbx_description
1 polymer ?
#
loop_
_entity_poly.entity_id
_entity_poly.type
_entity_poly.pdbx_seq_one_letter_code
_entity_poly.pdbx_strand_id
1 'polypeptide(L)' 'MSYGTPEESGVRTYTARAVSKQQIGEYRLTVTCRAETDNMMAPEVEVLFQKFMDTLSASPDFTVTAQRTTEFAENITATT' A
#
# COMPACT_ATOMS: atom_id res chain seq x y z
N MET A 1 -17.07 -32.91 7.16
CA MET A 1 -16.44 -31.83 7.94
C MET A 1 -16.06 -30.77 6.93
N SER A 2 -16.85 -29.69 6.85
CA SER A 2 -16.57 -28.59 5.93
C SER A 2 -15.34 -27.87 6.46
N TYR A 3 -14.23 -28.00 5.75
CA TYR A 3 -13.02 -27.25 6.02
C TYR A 3 -13.41 -25.77 5.95
N GLY A 4 -13.32 -25.06 7.08
CA GLY A 4 -13.44 -23.61 7.08
C GLY A 4 -12.40 -23.09 6.11
N THR A 5 -12.85 -22.32 5.11
CA THR A 5 -11.97 -21.58 4.22
C THR A 5 -10.90 -20.92 5.08
N PRO A 6 -9.60 -21.11 4.84
CA PRO A 6 -8.59 -20.37 5.58
C PRO A 6 -8.95 -18.90 5.38
N GLU A 7 -9.34 -18.22 6.46
CA GLU A 7 -9.29 -16.76 6.48
C GLU A 7 -7.82 -16.47 6.20
N GLU A 8 -7.53 -16.05 4.96
CA GLU A 8 -6.21 -15.58 4.56
C GLU A 8 -5.90 -14.34 5.40
N SER A 9 -5.48 -14.60 6.64
CA SER A 9 -5.03 -13.59 7.58
C SER A 9 -3.68 -13.13 7.07
N GLY A 10 -3.65 -11.89 6.60
CA GLY A 10 -2.44 -11.31 6.02
C GLY A 10 -2.57 -9.80 5.97
N VAL A 11 -1.44 -9.13 6.08
CA VAL A 11 -1.37 -7.67 6.03
C VAL A 11 -0.95 -7.26 4.63
N ARG A 12 -1.73 -6.38 4.01
CA ARG A 12 -1.32 -5.67 2.78
C ARG A 12 -0.90 -4.27 3.13
N THR A 13 0.30 -3.92 2.68
CA THR A 13 0.88 -2.59 2.88
C THR A 13 1.12 -1.94 1.52
N TYR A 14 0.51 -0.78 1.32
CA TYR A 14 0.68 0.07 0.15
C TYR A 14 1.53 1.26 0.55
N THR A 15 2.63 1.51 -0.17
CA THR A 15 3.52 2.64 0.08
C THR A 15 3.72 3.44 -1.19
N ALA A 16 3.40 4.72 -1.16
CA ALA A 16 3.66 5.67 -2.24
C ALA A 16 4.64 6.73 -1.75
N ARG A 17 5.57 7.10 -2.61
CA ARG A 17 6.50 8.19 -2.40
C ARG A 17 6.46 9.11 -3.61
N ALA A 18 6.16 10.38 -3.40
CA ALA A 18 6.28 11.44 -4.39
C ALA A 18 7.39 12.40 -4.01
N VAL A 19 8.25 12.73 -4.97
CA VAL A 19 9.35 13.68 -4.80
C VAL A 19 9.19 14.80 -5.82
N SER A 20 9.29 16.05 -5.39
CA SER A 20 9.22 17.18 -6.31
C SER A 20 10.40 17.13 -7.30
N LYS A 21 10.09 17.32 -8.59
CA LYS A 21 11.09 17.37 -9.67
C LYS A 21 11.94 18.62 -9.58
N GLN A 22 11.32 19.74 -9.20
CA GLN A 22 11.97 21.01 -8.97
C GLN A 22 12.21 21.24 -7.48
N GLN A 23 13.23 22.03 -7.16
CA GLN A 23 13.38 22.57 -5.81
C GLN A 23 12.32 23.65 -5.59
N ILE A 24 11.68 23.61 -4.42
CA ILE A 24 10.80 24.67 -3.95
C ILE A 24 11.65 25.52 -3.00
N GLY A 25 12.25 26.58 -3.53
CA GLY A 25 13.31 27.31 -2.82
C GLY A 25 14.59 26.48 -2.75
N GLU A 26 15.09 26.24 -1.53
CA GLU A 26 16.32 25.43 -1.31
C GLU A 26 16.04 23.92 -1.14
N TYR A 27 14.78 23.53 -0.99
CA TYR A 27 14.41 22.17 -0.57
C TYR A 27 13.66 21.40 -1.66
N ARG A 28 13.83 20.08 -1.67
CA ARG A 28 12.96 19.15 -2.41
C ARG A 28 11.87 18.65 -1.47
N LEU A 29 10.61 18.76 -1.90
CA LEU A 29 9.49 18.23 -1.16
C LEU A 29 9.39 16.72 -1.39
N THR A 30 9.25 15.95 -0.32
CA THR A 30 8.95 14.52 -0.38
C THR A 30 7.65 14.26 0.37
N VAL A 31 6.70 13.60 -0.29
CA VAL A 31 5.44 13.16 0.31
C VAL A 31 5.45 11.63 0.34
N THR A 32 5.19 11.05 1.49
CA THR A 32 5.09 9.59 1.67
C THR A 32 3.70 9.25 2.20
N CYS A 33 3.03 8.30 1.55
CA CYS A 33 1.77 7.73 2.02
C CYS A 33 1.98 6.23 2.28
N ARG A 34 1.55 5.77 3.44
CA ARG A 34 1.51 4.35 3.82
C ARG A 34 0.09 4.01 4.22
N ALA A 35 -0.48 2.97 3.62
CA ALA A 35 -1.79 2.44 3.94
C ALA A 35 -1.67 0.94 4.21
N GLU A 36 -2.33 0.47 5.25
CA GLU A 36 -2.23 -0.93 5.71
C GLU A 36 -3.62 -1.50 5.95
N THR A 37 -3.82 -2.76 5.59
CA THR A 37 -5.05 -3.50 5.89
C THR A 37 -4.74 -4.95 6.22
N ASP A 38 -5.37 -5.44 7.27
CA ASP A 38 -5.43 -6.84 7.70
C ASP A 38 -6.55 -7.62 6.99
N ASN A 39 -7.47 -6.92 6.34
CA ASN A 39 -8.52 -7.52 5.53
C ASN A 39 -8.06 -7.59 4.07
N MET A 40 -7.45 -8.72 3.70
CA MET A 40 -7.03 -8.97 2.33
C MET A 40 -8.19 -8.93 1.32
N MET A 41 -9.44 -9.15 1.73
CA MET A 41 -10.57 -9.14 0.82
C MET A 41 -11.22 -7.75 0.66
N ALA A 42 -10.76 -6.74 1.40
CA ALA A 42 -11.27 -5.38 1.37
C ALA A 42 -10.54 -4.51 0.30
N PRO A 43 -11.18 -4.19 -0.84
CA PRO A 43 -10.56 -3.36 -1.87
C PRO A 43 -10.50 -1.87 -1.51
N GLU A 44 -11.17 -1.43 -0.44
CA GLU A 44 -11.34 -0.01 -0.09
C GLU A 44 -9.99 0.70 0.10
N VAL A 45 -9.03 0.03 0.76
CA VAL A 45 -7.69 0.60 1.02
C VAL A 45 -6.89 0.73 -0.27
N GLU A 46 -7.00 -0.23 -1.18
CA GLU A 46 -6.37 -0.16 -2.50
C GLU A 46 -6.96 0.98 -3.34
N VAL A 47 -8.29 1.14 -3.33
CA VAL A 47 -8.98 2.21 -4.06
C VAL A 47 -8.58 3.59 -3.53
N LEU A 48 -8.51 3.77 -2.20
CA LEU A 48 -8.07 5.02 -1.59
C LEU A 48 -6.61 5.33 -1.94
N PHE A 49 -5.74 4.33 -1.86
CA PHE A 49 -4.33 4.46 -2.24
C PHE A 49 -4.18 4.83 -3.72
N GLN A 50 -4.97 4.21 -4.61
CA GLN A 50 -4.96 4.52 -6.04
C GLN A 50 -5.43 5.96 -6.30
N LYS A 51 -6.49 6.43 -5.64
CA LYS A 51 -6.93 7.84 -5.76
C LYS A 51 -5.85 8.83 -5.34
N PHE A 52 -5.11 8.52 -4.28
CA PHE A 52 -3.97 9.32 -3.84
C PHE A 52 -2.86 9.34 -4.90
N MET A 53 -2.54 8.18 -5.47
CA MET A 53 -1.58 8.05 -6.57
C MET A 53 -1.98 8.82 -7.82
N ASP A 54 -3.25 8.74 -8.22
CA ASP A 54 -3.78 9.45 -9.39
C ASP A 54 -3.69 10.96 -9.20
N THR A 55 -4.01 11.45 -8.00
CA THR A 55 -3.91 12.88 -7.66
C THR A 55 -2.46 13.38 -7.76
N LEU A 56 -1.50 12.61 -7.23
CA LEU A 56 -0.09 12.99 -7.29
C LEU A 56 0.51 12.84 -8.68
N SER A 57 0.11 11.82 -9.44
CA SER A 57 0.60 11.56 -10.79
C SER A 57 0.03 12.55 -11.81
N ALA A 58 -1.14 13.11 -11.54
CA ALA A 58 -1.70 14.21 -12.33
C ALA A 58 -0.89 15.51 -12.19
N SER A 59 -0.10 15.67 -11.12
CA SER A 59 0.76 16.83 -10.97
C SER A 59 2.04 16.67 -11.80
N PRO A 60 2.36 17.64 -12.69
CA PRO A 60 3.60 17.61 -13.46
C PRO A 60 4.84 17.79 -12.58
N ASP A 61 4.67 18.33 -11.37
CA ASP A 61 5.76 18.74 -10.48
C ASP A 61 6.35 17.62 -9.65
N PHE A 62 5.72 16.45 -9.61
CA PHE A 62 6.16 15.31 -8.80
C PHE A 62 6.55 14.10 -9.66
N THR A 63 7.55 13.37 -9.17
CA THR A 63 7.85 12.01 -9.60
C THR A 63 7.34 11.07 -8.53
N VAL A 64 6.46 10.15 -8.90
CA VAL A 64 5.79 9.23 -7.97
C VAL A 64 6.32 7.81 -8.16
N THR A 65 6.64 7.14 -7.07
CA THR A 65 7.01 5.73 -7.00
C THR A 65 6.09 5.03 -6.00
N ALA A 66 5.48 3.92 -6.38
CA ALA A 66 4.66 3.11 -5.47
C ALA A 66 5.17 1.68 -5.36
N GLN A 67 4.98 1.10 -4.19
CA GLN A 67 5.27 -0.29 -3.87
C GLN A 67 4.09 -0.87 -3.09
N ARG A 68 3.74 -2.11 -3.42
CA ARG A 68 2.79 -2.93 -2.67
C ARG A 68 3.52 -4.14 -2.11
N THR A 69 3.39 -4.37 -0.81
CA THR A 69 3.88 -5.55 -0.12
C THR A 69 2.71 -6.30 0.48
N THR A 70 2.73 -7.62 0.39
CA THR A 70 1.72 -8.49 0.97
C THR A 70 2.43 -9.49 1.87
N GLU A 71 2.09 -9.50 3.15
CA GLU A 71 2.61 -10.43 4.15
C GLU A 71 1.48 -11.39 4.54
N PHE A 72 1.69 -12.69 4.33
CA PHE A 72 0.75 -13.73 4.75
C PHE A 72 1.13 -14.23 6.15
N ALA A 73 0.16 -14.31 7.06
CA ALA A 73 0.37 -15.01 8.32
C ALA A 73 0.17 -16.51 8.06
N GLU A 74 1.26 -17.25 7.87
CA GLU A 74 1.19 -18.71 7.84
C GLU A 74 0.78 -19.22 9.22
N ASN A 75 -0.46 -19.71 9.35
CA ASN A 75 -0.88 -20.42 10.55
C ASN A 75 -0.24 -21.81 10.50
N ILE A 76 1.01 -21.91 10.98
CA ILE A 76 1.75 -23.17 11.07
C ILE A 76 0.98 -24.08 12.03
N THR A 77 0.10 -24.92 11.49
CA THR A 77 -0.60 -25.93 12.28
C THR A 77 0.42 -27.02 12.56
N ALA A 78 1.03 -26.99 13.75
CA ALA A 78 1.95 -28.04 14.19
C ALA A 78 1.18 -29.37 14.28
N THR A 79 1.42 -30.28 13.34
CA THR A 79 0.92 -31.66 13.42
C THR A 79 1.66 -32.38 14.55
N THR A 80 0.97 -32.72 15.63
CA THR A 80 1.42 -33.70 16.65
C THR A 80 0.84 -35.07 16.33
#